data_AF-A0A9E5EN09-F1
#
_entry.id   AF-A0A9E5EN09-F1
#
_cell.length_a   1.000
_cell.length_b   1.000
_cell.length_c   1.000
_cell.angle_alpha   90.00
_cell.angle_beta   90.00
_cell.angle_gamma   90.00
#
_symmetry.space_group_name_H-M   'P 1'
#
loop_
_entity.id
_entity.type
_entity.pdbx_description
1 polymer ?
#
loop_
_entity_poly.entity_id
_entity_poly.type
_entity_poly.pdbx_seq_one_letter_code
_entity_poly.pdbx_strand_id
1 'polypeptide(L)'
;MDVNMLGSNSFANVKSVYYDGSASDGYADIVLDAGAAVLYDVPNSQLLYYVGDEYVKSVRDIDNPTVNATTFYFNKTDSISPIAANGTFTYSIAGTGETFPYGSATLSAAQKTQLVLTLDTSANITMTGTVNGTSGTSALNGVGTYFTRLNTGDKIEFAGNTRTYYISAITNDTSLTVVGGLPANLTGNTYFKAFKAGDMIDLAGKGSTAGATRTVTATSTSLTVDLKETFPSTLNATLSYRLARTTAKEVEKLKRASRYVKINCSTNTKGTSGPYDLGFSDVYQIKSIRLGTGGSYPASNTAGTDVTTLFKFDNGQRDNLYDHGTITPTGIGLSATDRLLVELDYFEPNFTSRAGYFSIDSYPIEDDDTMYSSAVDIRTENVSIYKSPINGKEYNLRNYLDFRPVKTNSATDATTPGTATENPTKSFAYQNSTNGLRIPASSSQITYDYTTYMGRKDLLVVDKDKRFQVITG
;
A
#
# COMPACT_ATOMS: atom_id res chain seq x y z
N MET A 1 -5.48 5.76 0.20
CA MET A 1 -6.61 6.66 -0.08
C MET A 1 -6.85 7.39 1.22
N ASP A 2 -6.55 8.68 1.31
CA ASP A 2 -6.89 9.47 2.50
C ASP A 2 -8.34 9.93 2.34
N VAL A 3 -9.22 9.53 3.25
CA VAL A 3 -10.62 9.96 3.24
C VAL A 3 -10.69 11.28 3.99
N ASN A 4 -10.84 12.39 3.27
CA ASN A 4 -11.03 13.70 3.89
C ASN A 4 -12.51 13.95 4.12
N MET A 5 -12.92 14.18 5.36
CA MET A 5 -14.30 14.50 5.68
C MET A 5 -14.65 15.90 5.19
N LEU A 6 -15.82 16.07 4.56
CA LEU A 6 -16.26 17.36 4.06
C LEU A 6 -16.94 18.18 5.17
N GLY A 7 -16.55 19.45 5.32
CA GLY A 7 -17.20 20.41 6.23
C GLY A 7 -17.03 20.02 7.71
N SER A 8 -18.14 20.03 8.46
CA SER A 8 -18.17 19.66 9.89
C SER A 8 -18.43 18.17 10.14
N ASN A 9 -18.46 17.34 9.10
CA ASN A 9 -18.75 15.93 9.25
C ASN A 9 -17.59 15.18 9.93
N SER A 10 -17.91 14.35 10.91
CA SER A 10 -16.95 13.47 11.59
C SER A 10 -17.00 12.07 10.98
N PHE A 11 -15.87 11.37 10.99
CA PHE A 11 -15.81 9.95 10.64
C PHE A 11 -16.83 9.11 11.43
N ALA A 12 -17.13 9.49 12.67
CA ALA A 12 -18.13 8.83 13.52
C ALA A 12 -19.53 8.71 12.88
N ASN A 13 -19.85 9.58 11.93
CA ASN A 13 -21.14 9.60 11.23
C ASN A 13 -21.19 8.68 10.01
N VAL A 14 -20.05 8.13 9.57
CA VAL A 14 -20.00 7.27 8.37
C VAL A 14 -20.67 5.93 8.70
N LYS A 15 -21.59 5.47 7.84
CA LYS A 15 -22.31 4.20 8.00
C LYS A 15 -21.96 3.17 6.94
N SER A 16 -21.60 3.64 5.76
CA SER A 16 -21.11 2.83 4.66
C SER A 16 -20.09 3.61 3.85
N VAL A 17 -19.22 2.89 3.17
CA VAL A 17 -18.32 3.43 2.16
C VAL A 17 -18.83 2.98 0.81
N TYR A 18 -19.04 3.94 -0.08
CA TYR A 18 -19.44 3.70 -1.46
C TYR A 18 -18.27 4.04 -2.38
N TYR A 19 -17.98 3.14 -3.31
CA TYR A 19 -17.01 3.34 -4.37
C TYR A 19 -17.76 3.29 -5.70
N ASP A 20 -17.84 4.44 -6.37
CA ASP A 20 -18.41 4.57 -7.71
C ASP A 20 -17.40 4.03 -8.73
N GLY A 21 -17.67 2.84 -9.26
CA GLY A 21 -16.77 2.15 -10.18
C GLY A 21 -17.36 2.14 -11.58
N SER A 22 -16.51 2.38 -12.59
CA SER A 22 -16.97 2.40 -14.00
C SER A 22 -17.50 1.05 -14.51
N ALA A 23 -17.13 -0.07 -13.87
CA ALA A 23 -17.60 -1.42 -14.21
C ALA A 23 -18.65 -1.95 -13.22
N SER A 24 -18.50 -1.63 -11.94
CA SER A 24 -19.42 -1.99 -10.87
C SER A 24 -19.19 -1.09 -9.67
N ASP A 25 -20.27 -0.77 -8.96
CA ASP A 25 -20.20 -0.06 -7.71
C ASP A 25 -19.77 -0.99 -6.57
N GLY A 26 -18.94 -0.48 -5.67
CA GLY A 26 -18.58 -1.13 -4.42
C GLY A 26 -19.33 -0.49 -3.25
N TYR A 27 -19.84 -1.31 -2.34
CA TYR A 27 -20.32 -0.85 -1.04
C TYR A 27 -19.70 -1.67 0.07
N ALA A 28 -19.36 -1.02 1.16
CA ALA A 28 -18.90 -1.66 2.39
C ALA A 28 -19.61 -1.03 3.58
N ASP A 29 -20.34 -1.84 4.34
CA ASP A 29 -20.97 -1.37 5.57
C ASP A 29 -19.93 -1.26 6.69
N ILE A 30 -20.04 -0.21 7.49
CA ILE A 30 -19.18 -0.03 8.66
C ILE A 30 -19.81 -0.73 9.85
N VAL A 31 -19.06 -1.64 10.46
CA VAL A 31 -19.40 -2.19 11.77
C VAL A 31 -19.24 -1.08 12.81
N LEU A 32 -20.35 -0.68 13.42
CA LEU A 32 -20.37 0.40 14.41
C LEU A 32 -19.94 -0.11 15.78
N ASP A 33 -19.18 0.70 16.50
CA ASP A 33 -18.90 0.53 17.92
C ASP A 33 -19.68 1.58 18.72
N ALA A 34 -20.48 1.12 19.68
CA ALA A 34 -21.40 1.95 20.45
C ALA A 34 -22.26 2.92 19.58
N GLY A 35 -22.61 2.51 18.35
CA GLY A 35 -23.41 3.30 17.42
C GLY A 35 -22.62 4.29 16.54
N ALA A 36 -21.30 4.38 16.69
CA ALA A 36 -20.42 5.25 15.92
C ALA A 36 -19.41 4.45 15.08
N ALA A 37 -18.97 5.02 13.96
CA ALA A 37 -17.81 4.50 13.25
C ALA A 37 -16.54 4.92 13.99
N VAL A 38 -15.72 3.94 14.38
CA VAL A 38 -14.49 4.16 15.15
C VAL A 38 -13.31 3.64 14.36
N LEU A 39 -12.26 4.44 14.26
CA LEU A 39 -10.96 3.95 13.79
C LEU A 39 -10.23 3.35 14.98
N TYR A 40 -9.93 2.06 14.90
CA TYR A 40 -9.08 1.39 15.87
C TYR A 40 -7.61 1.57 15.51
N ASP A 41 -6.73 1.55 16.52
CA ASP A 41 -5.28 1.54 16.35
C ASP A 41 -4.69 2.69 15.51
N VAL A 42 -5.34 3.87 15.51
CA VAL A 42 -4.87 5.06 14.80
C VAL A 42 -3.39 5.41 15.10
N PRO A 43 -2.89 5.32 16.35
CA PRO A 43 -1.47 5.57 16.64
C PRO A 43 -0.51 4.50 16.09
N ASN A 44 -0.98 3.29 15.81
CA ASN A 44 -0.21 2.17 15.25
C ASN A 44 -0.27 2.11 13.72
N SER A 45 -0.83 3.15 13.07
CA SER A 45 -0.84 3.28 11.60
C SER A 45 0.53 3.63 11.00
N GLN A 46 1.53 3.83 11.87
CA GLN A 46 2.89 4.08 11.47
C GLN A 46 3.47 2.79 10.90
N LEU A 47 3.74 2.76 9.59
CA LEU A 47 4.36 1.62 8.91
C LEU A 47 5.86 1.49 9.28
N LEU A 48 6.18 1.76 10.55
CA LEU A 48 7.48 1.70 11.20
C LEU A 48 7.44 0.57 12.23
N TYR A 49 8.27 -0.45 12.03
CA TYR A 49 8.35 -1.61 12.91
C TYR A 49 9.67 -1.55 13.67
N TYR A 50 9.60 -1.41 14.99
CA TYR A 50 10.79 -1.36 15.83
C TYR A 50 11.56 -2.68 15.71
N VAL A 51 12.87 -2.59 15.48
CA VAL A 51 13.77 -3.74 15.33
C VAL A 51 13.91 -4.53 16.64
N GLY A 52 13.58 -3.91 17.77
CA GLY A 52 13.63 -4.55 19.09
C GLY A 52 14.84 -4.14 19.93
N ASP A 53 15.75 -3.33 19.38
CA ASP A 53 16.90 -2.79 20.09
C ASP A 53 17.21 -1.35 19.66
N GLU A 54 17.91 -0.62 20.51
CA GLU A 54 18.50 0.67 20.17
C GLU A 54 19.90 0.47 19.58
N TYR A 55 20.38 1.48 18.88
CA TYR A 55 21.70 1.49 18.26
C TYR A 55 21.93 0.37 17.23
N VAL A 56 20.90 -0.02 16.49
CA VAL A 56 21.01 -0.98 15.39
C VAL A 56 22.10 -0.54 14.43
N LYS A 57 22.99 -1.47 14.10
CA LYS A 57 24.11 -1.30 13.17
C LYS A 57 23.73 -1.77 11.76
N SER A 58 23.10 -2.94 11.68
CA SER A 58 22.68 -3.54 10.43
C SER A 58 21.55 -4.55 10.70
N VAL A 59 20.64 -4.69 9.75
CA VAL A 59 19.67 -5.80 9.64
C VAL A 59 20.07 -6.78 8.53
N ARG A 60 21.29 -6.63 7.99
CA ARG A 60 21.94 -7.60 7.11
C ARG A 60 22.90 -8.46 7.92
N ASP A 61 23.28 -9.58 7.31
CA ASP A 61 24.47 -10.30 7.72
C ASP A 61 25.71 -9.44 7.38
N ILE A 62 26.49 -9.09 8.41
CA ILE A 62 27.66 -8.24 8.28
C ILE A 62 28.86 -8.97 7.66
N ASP A 63 28.92 -10.29 7.80
CA ASP A 63 29.98 -11.14 7.25
C ASP A 63 29.67 -11.52 5.80
N ASN A 64 28.39 -11.52 5.43
CA ASN A 64 27.96 -11.74 4.05
C ASN A 64 26.76 -10.86 3.64
N PRO A 65 27.00 -9.64 3.12
CA PRO A 65 25.94 -8.70 2.74
C PRO A 65 25.09 -9.17 1.54
N THR A 66 25.49 -10.28 0.89
CA THR A 66 24.69 -10.90 -0.17
C THR A 66 23.53 -11.73 0.39
N VAL A 67 23.67 -12.23 1.62
CA VAL A 67 22.68 -13.04 2.32
C VAL A 67 21.81 -12.10 3.16
N ASN A 68 20.50 -12.25 3.02
CA ASN A 68 19.53 -11.58 3.87
C ASN A 68 18.54 -12.64 4.35
N ALA A 69 18.24 -12.65 5.64
CA ALA A 69 17.24 -13.54 6.21
C ALA A 69 15.84 -12.91 6.25
N THR A 70 15.73 -11.62 5.92
CA THR A 70 14.49 -10.86 6.08
C THR A 70 13.36 -11.48 5.28
N THR A 71 12.29 -11.82 5.97
CA THR A 71 11.07 -12.37 5.40
C THR A 71 9.86 -11.62 5.94
N PHE A 72 8.98 -11.20 5.05
CA PHE A 72 7.71 -10.58 5.43
C PHE A 72 6.62 -10.97 4.44
N TYR A 73 5.36 -10.84 4.87
CA TYR A 73 4.20 -11.14 4.05
C TYR A 73 3.49 -9.86 3.65
N PHE A 74 2.95 -9.81 2.44
CA PHE A 74 2.19 -8.68 1.92
C PHE A 74 1.04 -9.20 1.06
N ASN A 75 0.00 -8.37 0.87
CA ASN A 75 -1.12 -8.72 0.01
C ASN A 75 -0.93 -8.08 -1.38
N LYS A 76 -1.34 -8.78 -2.42
CA LYS A 76 -1.36 -8.29 -3.80
C LYS A 76 -2.71 -8.59 -4.43
N THR A 77 -3.05 -7.78 -5.43
CA THR A 77 -4.26 -7.94 -6.24
C THR A 77 -3.87 -7.86 -7.70
N ASP A 78 -4.28 -8.85 -8.50
CA ASP A 78 -4.02 -8.91 -9.93
C ASP A 78 -5.25 -9.36 -10.70
N SER A 79 -5.36 -8.92 -11.95
CA SER A 79 -6.42 -9.36 -12.86
C SER A 79 -6.16 -10.77 -13.38
N ILE A 80 -7.23 -11.54 -13.50
CA ILE A 80 -7.32 -12.89 -14.05
C ILE A 80 -8.16 -12.79 -15.32
N SER A 81 -7.51 -12.95 -16.47
CA SER A 81 -8.17 -12.87 -17.77
C SER A 81 -7.48 -13.81 -18.76
N PRO A 82 -8.14 -14.87 -19.27
CA PRO A 82 -9.49 -15.34 -18.93
C PRO A 82 -9.50 -16.42 -17.83
N ILE A 83 -10.62 -16.52 -17.10
CA ILE A 83 -11.12 -17.78 -16.54
C ILE A 83 -11.76 -18.56 -17.69
N ALA A 84 -11.31 -19.79 -17.91
CA ALA A 84 -11.86 -20.63 -18.97
C ALA A 84 -13.33 -20.99 -18.70
N ALA A 85 -14.10 -21.27 -19.77
CA ALA A 85 -15.52 -21.61 -19.64
C ALA A 85 -15.77 -22.86 -18.77
N ASN A 86 -14.81 -23.76 -18.62
CA ASN A 86 -14.90 -24.88 -17.67
C ASN A 86 -14.62 -24.49 -16.20
N GLY A 87 -14.45 -23.21 -15.90
CA GLY A 87 -14.19 -22.68 -14.57
C GLY A 87 -12.76 -22.83 -14.08
N THR A 88 -11.79 -23.09 -14.98
CA THR A 88 -10.38 -23.28 -14.60
C THR A 88 -9.51 -22.10 -15.01
N PHE A 89 -8.49 -21.81 -14.20
CA PHE A 89 -7.42 -20.90 -14.56
C PHE A 89 -6.13 -21.21 -13.78
N THR A 90 -5.00 -20.71 -14.27
CA THR A 90 -3.74 -20.71 -13.54
C THR A 90 -3.19 -19.29 -13.49
N TYR A 91 -2.81 -18.85 -12.30
CA TYR A 91 -2.15 -17.59 -12.06
C TYR A 91 -0.71 -17.83 -11.63
N SER A 92 0.24 -17.08 -12.18
CA SER A 92 1.65 -17.12 -11.79
C SER A 92 2.11 -15.74 -11.38
N ILE A 93 2.86 -15.67 -10.28
CA ILE A 93 3.42 -14.41 -9.80
C ILE A 93 4.45 -13.86 -10.80
N ALA A 94 4.50 -12.54 -10.93
CA ALA A 94 5.48 -11.84 -11.79
C ALA A 94 6.72 -11.35 -11.02
N GLY A 95 6.67 -11.32 -9.68
CA GLY A 95 7.74 -10.76 -8.84
C GLY A 95 8.88 -11.73 -8.57
N THR A 96 10.11 -11.22 -8.61
CA THR A 96 11.30 -11.96 -8.19
C THR A 96 11.42 -11.99 -6.67
N GLY A 97 11.80 -13.15 -6.11
CA GLY A 97 11.96 -13.34 -4.65
C GLY A 97 10.65 -13.35 -3.86
N GLU A 98 9.51 -13.46 -4.56
CA GLU A 98 8.18 -13.56 -3.97
C GLU A 98 7.68 -15.00 -4.09
N THR A 99 6.91 -15.48 -3.11
CA THR A 99 6.34 -16.82 -3.13
C THR A 99 4.96 -16.86 -2.48
N PHE A 100 4.13 -17.83 -2.87
CA PHE A 100 2.93 -18.15 -2.12
C PHE A 100 3.30 -18.80 -0.78
N PRO A 101 2.68 -18.39 0.34
CA PRO A 101 3.03 -18.88 1.68
C PRO A 101 2.48 -20.28 1.98
N TYR A 102 2.00 -21.00 0.96
CA TYR A 102 1.32 -22.29 1.11
C TYR A 102 2.18 -23.50 0.73
N GLY A 103 3.38 -23.27 0.18
CA GLY A 103 4.21 -24.33 -0.38
C GLY A 103 3.57 -25.00 -1.61
N SER A 104 3.95 -26.25 -1.86
CA SER A 104 3.41 -27.05 -2.97
C SER A 104 2.36 -28.03 -2.46
N ALA A 105 1.08 -27.62 -2.46
CA ALA A 105 -0.02 -28.41 -1.91
C ALA A 105 -1.40 -27.97 -2.46
N THR A 106 -2.41 -28.83 -2.29
CA THR A 106 -3.81 -28.42 -2.39
C THR A 106 -4.22 -27.69 -1.12
N LEU A 107 -4.82 -26.51 -1.28
CA LEU A 107 -5.17 -25.66 -0.14
C LEU A 107 -6.37 -26.22 0.64
N SER A 108 -6.28 -26.12 1.96
CA SER A 108 -7.39 -26.37 2.88
C SER A 108 -8.48 -25.28 2.78
N ALA A 109 -9.67 -25.53 3.34
CA ALA A 109 -10.75 -24.53 3.38
C ALA A 109 -10.29 -23.21 4.04
N ALA A 110 -9.55 -23.28 5.15
CA ALA A 110 -9.04 -22.10 5.85
C ALA A 110 -7.95 -21.33 5.08
N GLN A 111 -7.18 -22.01 4.22
CA GLN A 111 -6.22 -21.31 3.36
C GLN A 111 -6.92 -20.63 2.18
N LYS A 112 -7.99 -21.23 1.65
CA LYS A 112 -8.77 -20.64 0.56
C LYS A 112 -9.46 -19.33 0.95
N THR A 113 -9.81 -19.12 2.23
CA THR A 113 -10.36 -17.84 2.70
C THR A 113 -9.33 -16.70 2.71
N GLN A 114 -8.04 -16.99 2.51
CA GLN A 114 -6.99 -15.98 2.33
C GLN A 114 -6.88 -15.50 0.87
N LEU A 115 -7.68 -16.07 -0.03
CA LEU A 115 -7.81 -15.70 -1.43
C LEU A 115 -9.19 -15.10 -1.64
N VAL A 116 -9.25 -13.93 -2.29
CA VAL A 116 -10.52 -13.30 -2.67
C VAL A 116 -10.55 -13.22 -4.19
N LEU A 117 -11.44 -14.00 -4.80
CA LEU A 117 -11.70 -13.97 -6.24
C LEU A 117 -13.00 -13.22 -6.49
N THR A 118 -12.91 -12.05 -7.12
CA THR A 118 -14.04 -11.19 -7.44
C THR A 118 -14.25 -11.19 -8.95
N LEU A 119 -15.46 -11.46 -9.42
CA LEU A 119 -15.75 -11.46 -10.86
C LEU A 119 -15.85 -10.03 -11.40
N ASP A 120 -15.21 -9.78 -12.54
CA ASP A 120 -15.30 -8.50 -13.24
C ASP A 120 -16.51 -8.46 -14.20
N THR A 121 -17.04 -9.64 -14.55
CA THR A 121 -18.17 -9.79 -15.48
C THR A 121 -19.26 -10.69 -14.91
N SER A 122 -20.52 -10.33 -15.16
CA SER A 122 -21.68 -11.16 -14.77
C SER A 122 -21.74 -12.44 -15.60
N ALA A 123 -22.25 -13.52 -15.00
CA ALA A 123 -22.45 -14.81 -15.66
C ALA A 123 -23.68 -15.52 -15.11
N ASN A 124 -24.52 -16.06 -15.99
CA ASN A 124 -25.66 -16.88 -15.60
C ASN A 124 -25.44 -18.31 -16.10
N ILE A 125 -25.25 -19.25 -15.17
CA ILE A 125 -25.11 -20.68 -15.48
C ILE A 125 -26.51 -21.29 -15.49
N THR A 126 -26.94 -21.80 -16.64
CA THR A 126 -28.19 -22.55 -16.76
C THR A 126 -28.11 -23.83 -15.94
N MET A 127 -29.06 -24.00 -15.02
CA MET A 127 -29.09 -25.15 -14.13
C MET A 127 -29.95 -26.28 -14.72
N THR A 128 -29.66 -27.52 -14.30
CA THR A 128 -30.45 -28.69 -14.70
C THR A 128 -31.81 -28.72 -13.99
N GLY A 129 -32.84 -29.14 -14.72
CA GLY A 129 -34.21 -29.26 -14.23
C GLY A 129 -35.00 -27.97 -14.36
N THR A 130 -36.21 -27.97 -13.82
CA THR A 130 -37.09 -26.79 -13.79
C THR A 130 -37.57 -26.53 -12.38
N VAL A 131 -38.06 -25.32 -12.13
CA VAL A 131 -38.53 -24.90 -10.80
C VAL A 131 -39.96 -24.38 -10.83
N ASN A 132 -40.65 -24.61 -9.71
CA ASN A 132 -41.99 -24.16 -9.42
C ASN A 132 -41.98 -23.36 -8.12
N GLY A 133 -42.81 -22.33 -8.04
CA GLY A 133 -42.89 -21.46 -6.88
C GLY A 133 -44.24 -20.78 -6.77
N THR A 134 -44.73 -20.64 -5.54
CA THR A 134 -45.98 -19.91 -5.28
C THR A 134 -45.66 -18.45 -5.00
N SER A 135 -46.37 -17.54 -5.66
CA SER A 135 -46.15 -16.09 -5.51
C SER A 135 -46.22 -15.66 -4.03
N GLY A 136 -45.28 -14.82 -3.62
CA GLY A 136 -45.22 -14.31 -2.24
C GLY A 136 -44.65 -15.29 -1.20
N THR A 137 -44.42 -16.55 -1.57
CA THR A 137 -43.78 -17.55 -0.69
C THR A 137 -42.27 -17.62 -0.95
N SER A 138 -41.50 -18.17 -0.01
CA SER A 138 -40.04 -18.34 -0.16
C SER A 138 -39.63 -19.73 -0.65
N ALA A 139 -40.55 -20.70 -0.70
CA ALA A 139 -40.25 -22.09 -1.01
C ALA A 139 -40.20 -22.32 -2.53
N LEU A 140 -39.08 -22.84 -3.01
CA LEU A 140 -38.84 -23.19 -4.41
C LEU A 140 -38.77 -24.72 -4.54
N ASN A 141 -39.61 -25.27 -5.42
CA ASN A 141 -39.73 -26.71 -5.64
C ASN A 141 -39.18 -27.07 -7.01
N GLY A 142 -38.17 -27.94 -7.05
CA GLY A 142 -37.51 -28.36 -8.28
C GLY A 142 -38.05 -29.68 -8.83
N VAL A 143 -37.98 -29.83 -10.15
CA VAL A 143 -38.28 -31.06 -10.90
C VAL A 143 -37.04 -31.42 -11.71
N GLY A 144 -36.43 -32.57 -11.41
CA GLY A 144 -35.17 -32.99 -12.04
C GLY A 144 -33.97 -32.09 -11.70
N THR A 145 -34.03 -31.40 -10.56
CA THR A 145 -32.99 -30.49 -10.06
C THR A 145 -31.99 -31.19 -9.16
N TYR A 146 -30.86 -30.52 -8.90
CA TYR A 146 -29.83 -30.97 -7.96
C TYR A 146 -29.43 -29.83 -7.01
N PHE A 147 -30.38 -29.31 -6.23
CA PHE A 147 -30.13 -28.13 -5.39
C PHE A 147 -29.02 -28.34 -4.35
N THR A 148 -28.70 -29.58 -3.94
CA THR A 148 -27.58 -29.83 -3.00
C THR A 148 -26.19 -29.57 -3.59
N ARG A 149 -26.10 -29.32 -4.91
CA ARG A 149 -24.89 -28.87 -5.61
C ARG A 149 -24.65 -27.36 -5.49
N LEU A 150 -25.63 -26.60 -5.02
CA LEU A 150 -25.54 -25.17 -4.74
C LEU A 150 -25.14 -24.93 -3.29
N ASN A 151 -24.89 -23.67 -2.95
CA ASN A 151 -24.55 -23.22 -1.60
C ASN A 151 -25.62 -22.25 -1.10
N THR A 152 -25.84 -22.22 0.22
CA THR A 152 -26.58 -21.12 0.85
C THR A 152 -25.88 -19.80 0.55
N GLY A 153 -26.66 -18.76 0.22
CA GLY A 153 -26.15 -17.46 -0.22
C GLY A 153 -25.92 -17.34 -1.73
N ASP A 154 -25.90 -18.43 -2.48
CA ASP A 154 -25.83 -18.36 -3.95
C ASP A 154 -27.02 -17.55 -4.50
N LYS A 155 -26.76 -16.78 -5.55
CA LYS A 155 -27.79 -16.03 -6.27
C LYS A 155 -28.46 -16.92 -7.32
N ILE A 156 -29.78 -16.82 -7.42
CA ILE A 156 -30.58 -17.50 -8.44
C ILE A 156 -31.49 -16.52 -9.19
N GLU A 157 -31.67 -16.79 -10.47
CA GLU A 157 -32.57 -16.07 -11.37
C GLU A 157 -33.44 -17.04 -12.16
N PHE A 158 -34.56 -16.56 -12.67
CA PHE A 158 -35.54 -17.37 -13.39
C PHE A 158 -35.77 -16.83 -14.79
N ALA A 159 -35.97 -17.73 -15.76
CA ALA A 159 -36.34 -17.33 -17.11
C ALA A 159 -37.65 -16.51 -17.08
N GLY A 160 -37.64 -15.35 -17.76
CA GLY A 160 -38.76 -14.42 -17.78
C GLY A 160 -38.86 -13.51 -16.54
N ASN A 161 -37.87 -13.54 -15.63
CA ASN A 161 -37.83 -12.67 -14.46
C ASN A 161 -36.48 -11.94 -14.35
N THR A 162 -36.50 -10.64 -14.03
CA THR A 162 -35.30 -9.81 -13.93
C THR A 162 -34.75 -9.68 -12.51
N ARG A 163 -35.47 -10.17 -11.49
CA ARG A 163 -35.06 -10.07 -10.09
C ARG A 163 -34.10 -11.20 -9.73
N THR A 164 -33.02 -10.86 -9.04
CA THR A 164 -32.11 -11.80 -8.40
C THR A 164 -32.61 -12.18 -7.00
N TYR A 165 -32.55 -13.47 -6.67
CA TYR A 165 -32.91 -14.03 -5.38
C TYR A 165 -31.68 -14.66 -4.73
N TYR A 166 -31.65 -14.73 -3.40
CA TYR A 166 -30.57 -15.36 -2.64
C TYR A 166 -31.09 -16.62 -1.96
N ILE A 167 -30.35 -17.73 -2.05
CA ILE A 167 -30.72 -18.97 -1.37
C ILE A 167 -30.53 -18.78 0.15
N SER A 168 -31.59 -19.01 0.93
CA SER A 168 -31.54 -18.94 2.39
C SER A 168 -31.33 -20.31 3.05
N ALA A 169 -31.84 -21.39 2.46
CA ALA A 169 -31.61 -22.75 2.91
C ALA A 169 -31.80 -23.75 1.76
N ILE A 170 -31.12 -24.89 1.84
CA ILE A 170 -31.27 -26.01 0.90
C ILE A 170 -31.66 -27.24 1.72
N THR A 171 -32.85 -27.78 1.47
CA THR A 171 -33.37 -28.93 2.21
C THR A 171 -32.91 -30.23 1.58
N ASN A 172 -33.01 -30.34 0.25
CA ASN A 172 -32.63 -31.49 -0.55
C ASN A 172 -32.55 -31.07 -2.04
N ASP A 173 -32.34 -32.03 -2.94
CA ASP A 173 -32.15 -31.75 -4.37
C ASP A 173 -33.35 -31.10 -5.07
N THR A 174 -34.54 -31.21 -4.51
CA THR A 174 -35.80 -30.71 -5.09
C THR A 174 -36.46 -29.62 -4.24
N SER A 175 -35.88 -29.21 -3.12
CA SER A 175 -36.46 -28.18 -2.25
C SER A 175 -35.40 -27.27 -1.65
N LEU A 176 -35.56 -25.96 -1.88
CA LEU A 176 -34.78 -24.90 -1.26
C LEU A 176 -35.70 -23.72 -0.89
N THR A 177 -35.21 -22.80 -0.07
CA THR A 177 -35.87 -21.52 0.20
C THR A 177 -35.02 -20.35 -0.23
N VAL A 178 -35.65 -19.24 -0.63
CA VAL A 178 -34.99 -17.97 -0.96
C VAL A 178 -35.27 -16.89 0.09
N VAL A 179 -34.50 -15.81 0.03
CA VAL A 179 -34.79 -14.57 0.76
C VAL A 179 -35.91 -13.80 0.04
N GLY A 180 -36.98 -13.48 0.77
CA GLY A 180 -38.14 -12.75 0.25
C GLY A 180 -39.17 -13.64 -0.47
N GLY A 181 -40.19 -13.00 -1.04
CA GLY A 181 -41.27 -13.67 -1.78
C GLY A 181 -40.95 -13.89 -3.26
N LEU A 182 -41.23 -15.09 -3.74
CA LEU A 182 -41.10 -15.49 -5.15
C LEU A 182 -42.10 -14.74 -6.06
N PRO A 183 -41.77 -14.59 -7.35
CA PRO A 183 -42.61 -13.89 -8.30
C PRO A 183 -43.85 -14.72 -8.67
N ALA A 184 -44.82 -14.09 -9.32
CA ALA A 184 -45.92 -14.81 -9.95
C ALA A 184 -45.41 -15.66 -11.13
N ASN A 185 -46.08 -16.77 -11.42
CA ASN A 185 -45.88 -17.62 -12.60
C ASN A 185 -44.56 -18.40 -12.67
N LEU A 186 -44.08 -18.95 -11.54
CA LEU A 186 -43.05 -20.00 -11.57
C LEU A 186 -43.72 -21.38 -11.71
N THR A 187 -43.86 -21.85 -12.94
CA THR A 187 -44.39 -23.17 -13.29
C THR A 187 -43.52 -23.80 -14.36
N GLY A 188 -42.60 -24.68 -13.96
CA GLY A 188 -41.68 -25.36 -14.86
C GLY A 188 -40.63 -24.43 -15.48
N ASN A 189 -40.26 -23.34 -14.80
CA ASN A 189 -39.32 -22.36 -15.35
C ASN A 189 -37.88 -22.90 -15.32
N THR A 190 -37.11 -22.57 -16.36
CA THR A 190 -35.65 -22.64 -16.32
C THR A 190 -35.13 -21.66 -15.27
N TYR A 191 -34.09 -22.06 -14.54
CA TYR A 191 -33.44 -21.24 -13.53
C TYR A 191 -31.93 -21.22 -13.75
N PHE A 192 -31.29 -20.20 -13.22
CA PHE A 192 -29.87 -19.96 -13.39
C PHE A 192 -29.23 -19.77 -12.02
N LYS A 193 -28.01 -20.29 -11.85
CA LYS A 193 -27.09 -19.77 -10.83
C LYS A 193 -26.48 -18.50 -11.41
N ALA A 194 -26.76 -17.37 -10.76
CA ALA A 194 -26.35 -16.06 -11.24
C ALA A 194 -25.08 -15.60 -10.51
N PHE A 195 -24.19 -15.00 -11.25
CA PHE A 195 -23.07 -14.22 -10.76
C PHE A 195 -23.17 -12.83 -11.37
N LYS A 196 -23.02 -11.79 -10.55
CA LYS A 196 -22.97 -10.41 -11.01
C LYS A 196 -21.54 -9.89 -10.95
N ALA A 197 -21.23 -8.89 -11.77
CA ALA A 197 -19.96 -8.17 -11.66
C ALA A 197 -19.82 -7.61 -10.24
N GLY A 198 -18.64 -7.76 -9.64
CA GLY A 198 -18.37 -7.47 -8.23
C GLY A 198 -18.63 -8.62 -7.27
N ASP A 199 -19.20 -9.75 -7.72
CA ASP A 199 -19.44 -10.89 -6.83
C ASP A 199 -18.15 -11.62 -6.48
N MET A 200 -18.00 -11.93 -5.19
CA MET A 200 -16.95 -12.80 -4.69
C MET A 200 -17.37 -14.26 -4.79
N ILE A 201 -16.45 -15.12 -5.25
CA ILE A 201 -16.65 -16.57 -5.25
C ILE A 201 -15.99 -17.17 -4.01
N ASP A 202 -16.80 -17.83 -3.17
CA ASP A 202 -16.28 -18.64 -2.06
C ASP A 202 -15.56 -19.90 -2.59
N LEU A 203 -14.23 -19.90 -2.52
CA LEU A 203 -13.39 -21.01 -2.99
C LEU A 203 -13.47 -22.26 -2.07
N ALA A 204 -14.03 -22.16 -0.87
CA ALA A 204 -14.30 -23.30 0.00
C ALA A 204 -15.67 -23.97 -0.29
N GLY A 205 -16.56 -23.28 -0.99
CA GLY A 205 -17.88 -23.78 -1.39
C GLY A 205 -17.86 -24.81 -2.52
N LYS A 206 -19.06 -25.25 -2.91
CA LYS A 206 -19.26 -26.20 -4.01
C LYS A 206 -19.44 -25.50 -5.34
N GLY A 207 -18.99 -26.17 -6.40
CA GLY A 207 -19.37 -25.87 -7.76
C GLY A 207 -20.62 -26.65 -8.22
N SER A 208 -21.51 -25.98 -8.95
CA SER A 208 -22.79 -26.47 -9.42
C SER A 208 -22.74 -27.65 -10.41
N THR A 209 -21.63 -27.88 -11.13
CA THR A 209 -21.57 -28.93 -12.17
C THR A 209 -21.80 -30.32 -11.58
N ALA A 210 -21.05 -30.66 -10.53
CA ALA A 210 -21.14 -31.97 -9.85
C ALA A 210 -21.40 -31.86 -8.34
N GLY A 211 -21.51 -30.64 -7.78
CA GLY A 211 -21.62 -30.42 -6.33
C GLY A 211 -20.31 -30.67 -5.58
N ALA A 212 -19.18 -30.75 -6.30
CA ALA A 212 -17.87 -30.94 -5.70
C ALA A 212 -17.33 -29.61 -5.15
N THR A 213 -16.58 -29.68 -4.06
CA THR A 213 -15.88 -28.50 -3.51
C THR A 213 -14.86 -27.96 -4.52
N ARG A 214 -14.83 -26.63 -4.68
CA ARG A 214 -13.86 -25.94 -5.53
C ARG A 214 -12.44 -26.23 -5.07
N THR A 215 -11.48 -26.30 -5.99
CA THR A 215 -10.09 -26.68 -5.67
C THR A 215 -9.11 -25.57 -6.01
N VAL A 216 -8.13 -25.38 -5.13
CA VAL A 216 -6.99 -24.50 -5.36
C VAL A 216 -5.74 -25.31 -5.03
N THR A 217 -4.82 -25.41 -5.97
CA THR A 217 -3.51 -26.03 -5.78
C THR A 217 -2.43 -24.97 -5.97
N ALA A 218 -1.53 -24.89 -5.00
CA ALA A 218 -0.42 -23.95 -5.02
C ALA A 218 0.90 -24.66 -5.32
N THR A 219 1.79 -23.95 -5.98
CA THR A 219 3.24 -24.11 -5.90
C THR A 219 3.82 -22.86 -5.24
N SER A 220 5.15 -22.76 -5.10
CA SER A 220 5.79 -21.54 -4.61
C SER A 220 5.48 -20.31 -5.47
N THR A 221 5.15 -20.46 -6.76
CA THR A 221 5.00 -19.32 -7.69
C THR A 221 3.69 -19.31 -8.48
N SER A 222 2.84 -20.33 -8.34
CA SER A 222 1.60 -20.42 -9.11
C SER A 222 0.43 -20.95 -8.29
N LEU A 223 -0.77 -20.49 -8.63
CA LEU A 223 -2.05 -21.03 -8.17
C LEU A 223 -2.82 -21.59 -9.37
N THR A 224 -3.25 -22.83 -9.28
CA THR A 224 -4.23 -23.41 -10.20
C THR A 224 -5.57 -23.54 -9.49
N VAL A 225 -6.60 -22.91 -10.06
CA VAL A 225 -7.95 -22.85 -9.50
C VAL A 225 -8.91 -23.57 -10.43
N ASP A 226 -9.80 -24.36 -9.85
CA ASP A 226 -10.92 -25.00 -10.54
C ASP A 226 -12.19 -24.74 -9.72
N LEU A 227 -13.08 -23.93 -10.30
CA LEU A 227 -14.35 -23.52 -9.71
C LEU A 227 -15.43 -24.61 -9.75
N LYS A 228 -15.15 -25.76 -10.38
CA LYS A 228 -16.05 -26.92 -10.51
C LYS A 228 -17.42 -26.54 -11.09
N GLU A 229 -17.43 -25.52 -11.95
CA GLU A 229 -18.60 -24.91 -12.57
C GLU A 229 -18.31 -24.58 -14.03
N THR A 230 -19.24 -24.92 -14.92
CA THR A 230 -19.14 -24.58 -16.33
C THR A 230 -19.92 -23.31 -16.61
N PHE A 231 -19.19 -22.26 -16.99
CA PHE A 231 -19.74 -20.97 -17.41
C PHE A 231 -20.13 -21.01 -18.90
N PRO A 232 -21.11 -20.18 -19.32
CA PRO A 232 -21.54 -20.11 -20.72
C PRO A 232 -20.46 -19.56 -21.67
N SER A 233 -19.49 -18.82 -21.13
CA SER A 233 -18.35 -18.25 -21.84
C SER A 233 -17.15 -18.12 -20.90
N THR A 234 -16.01 -17.67 -21.41
CA THR A 234 -14.90 -17.21 -20.57
C THR A 234 -15.32 -16.00 -19.73
N LEU A 235 -14.69 -15.84 -18.57
CA LEU A 235 -14.93 -14.73 -17.65
C LEU A 235 -13.63 -14.03 -17.30
N ASN A 236 -13.74 -12.81 -16.77
CA ASN A 236 -12.63 -12.09 -16.15
C ASN A 236 -12.92 -11.91 -14.65
N ALA A 237 -11.85 -11.87 -13.87
CA ALA A 237 -11.93 -11.70 -12.43
C ALA A 237 -10.69 -10.96 -11.91
N THR A 238 -10.78 -10.51 -10.68
CA THR A 238 -9.67 -9.95 -9.92
C THR A 238 -9.37 -10.88 -8.74
N LEU A 239 -8.12 -11.28 -8.57
CA LEU A 239 -7.66 -12.14 -7.48
C LEU A 239 -6.83 -11.32 -6.50
N SER A 240 -7.27 -11.25 -5.24
CA SER A 240 -6.47 -10.74 -4.12
C SER A 240 -5.94 -11.90 -3.28
N TYR A 241 -4.65 -11.85 -2.94
CA TYR A 241 -3.95 -12.97 -2.33
C TYR A 241 -2.74 -12.50 -1.53
N ARG A 242 -2.22 -13.36 -0.65
CA ARG A 242 -1.02 -13.10 0.15
C ARG A 242 0.22 -13.70 -0.49
N LEU A 243 1.32 -12.97 -0.43
CA LEU A 243 2.66 -13.40 -0.81
C LEU A 243 3.61 -13.25 0.37
N ALA A 244 4.67 -14.06 0.36
CA ALA A 244 5.87 -13.88 1.16
C ALA A 244 6.98 -13.32 0.25
N ARG A 245 7.77 -12.39 0.77
CA ARG A 245 9.07 -12.03 0.17
C ARG A 245 10.14 -12.59 1.08
N THR A 246 10.92 -13.55 0.60
CA THR A 246 12.00 -14.20 1.36
C THR A 246 13.33 -13.62 0.94
N THR A 247 14.31 -13.62 1.84
CA THR A 247 15.64 -13.05 1.58
C THR A 247 15.57 -11.60 1.08
N ALA A 248 14.59 -10.86 1.58
CA ALA A 248 14.31 -9.50 1.14
C ALA A 248 15.48 -8.59 1.51
N LYS A 249 15.83 -7.69 0.59
CA LYS A 249 16.76 -6.59 0.85
C LYS A 249 15.97 -5.30 0.93
N GLU A 250 16.32 -4.47 1.90
CA GLU A 250 15.85 -3.09 1.99
C GLU A 250 16.13 -2.31 0.70
N VAL A 251 15.28 -1.33 0.44
CA VAL A 251 15.41 -0.38 -0.67
C VAL A 251 16.59 0.54 -0.35
N GLU A 252 17.49 0.74 -1.32
CA GLU A 252 18.61 1.67 -1.17
C GLU A 252 18.10 3.12 -1.20
N LYS A 253 18.70 4.00 -0.41
CA LYS A 253 18.54 5.45 -0.49
C LYS A 253 19.80 6.02 -1.12
N LEU A 254 19.63 6.71 -2.25
CA LEU A 254 20.71 7.45 -2.90
C LEU A 254 20.62 8.90 -2.45
N LYS A 255 21.66 9.42 -1.79
CA LYS A 255 21.70 10.85 -1.45
C LYS A 255 21.87 11.66 -2.73
N ARG A 256 20.94 12.57 -2.99
CA ARG A 256 20.99 13.54 -4.08
C ARG A 256 21.26 14.92 -3.50
N ALA A 257 22.53 15.30 -3.47
CA ALA A 257 22.95 16.57 -2.93
C ALA A 257 22.79 17.74 -3.92
N SER A 258 22.52 18.94 -3.41
CA SER A 258 22.53 20.20 -4.16
C SER A 258 21.61 20.17 -5.38
N ARG A 259 20.34 19.88 -5.12
CA ARG A 259 19.26 19.89 -6.11
C ARG A 259 18.44 21.16 -6.01
N TYR A 260 18.01 21.65 -7.16
CA TYR A 260 17.40 22.97 -7.27
C TYR A 260 15.91 22.91 -7.57
N VAL A 261 15.15 23.77 -6.89
CA VAL A 261 13.71 24.02 -7.12
C VAL A 261 13.48 25.51 -7.21
N LYS A 262 12.60 25.93 -8.11
CA LYS A 262 12.23 27.33 -8.30
C LYS A 262 10.81 27.59 -7.80
N ILE A 263 10.61 28.66 -7.03
CA ILE A 263 9.29 29.12 -6.61
C ILE A 263 9.01 30.48 -7.24
N ASN A 264 7.90 30.56 -7.96
CA ASN A 264 7.37 31.80 -8.52
C ASN A 264 6.08 32.19 -7.80
N CYS A 265 6.15 33.22 -6.95
CA CYS A 265 5.02 33.62 -6.11
C CYS A 265 3.81 34.16 -6.90
N SER A 266 4.01 34.60 -8.15
CA SER A 266 2.90 35.09 -9.00
C SER A 266 2.07 33.96 -9.61
N THR A 267 2.68 32.80 -9.88
CA THR A 267 2.01 31.66 -10.54
C THR A 267 1.77 30.50 -9.58
N ASN A 268 2.37 30.50 -8.39
CA ASN A 268 2.14 29.47 -7.39
C ASN A 268 0.73 29.58 -6.82
N THR A 269 0.01 28.47 -6.73
CA THR A 269 -1.37 28.42 -6.21
C THR A 269 -1.48 28.82 -4.74
N LYS A 270 -0.36 28.84 -4.01
CA LYS A 270 -0.24 29.29 -2.61
C LYS A 270 0.23 30.75 -2.48
N GLY A 271 0.36 31.46 -3.60
CA GLY A 271 0.67 32.88 -3.67
C GLY A 271 1.95 33.24 -2.89
N THR A 272 1.86 34.25 -2.02
CA THR A 272 2.98 34.77 -1.23
C THR A 272 3.08 34.16 0.18
N SER A 273 2.17 33.24 0.53
CA SER A 273 2.07 32.70 1.90
C SER A 273 2.59 31.27 2.03
N GLY A 274 2.70 30.52 0.94
CA GLY A 274 3.03 29.09 1.00
C GLY A 274 1.93 28.28 1.70
N PRO A 275 2.24 27.06 2.20
CA PRO A 275 3.51 26.33 2.02
C PRO A 275 3.81 26.06 0.54
N TYR A 276 5.08 26.11 0.17
CA TYR A 276 5.55 25.80 -1.18
C TYR A 276 6.04 24.37 -1.26
N ASP A 277 5.45 23.58 -2.16
CA ASP A 277 5.85 22.20 -2.45
C ASP A 277 7.21 22.17 -3.17
N LEU A 278 8.13 21.32 -2.70
CA LEU A 278 9.47 21.18 -3.27
C LEU A 278 9.53 20.10 -4.36
N GLY A 279 8.47 19.31 -4.54
CA GLY A 279 8.41 18.26 -5.56
C GLY A 279 9.27 17.03 -5.29
N PHE A 280 9.86 16.92 -4.09
CA PHE A 280 10.71 15.82 -3.66
C PHE A 280 10.21 15.23 -2.35
N SER A 281 10.16 13.91 -2.27
CA SER A 281 9.95 13.17 -1.02
C SER A 281 11.28 12.95 -0.28
N ASP A 282 11.20 12.72 1.03
CA ASP A 282 12.36 12.45 1.90
C ASP A 282 13.49 13.48 1.76
N VAL A 283 13.11 14.76 1.83
CA VAL A 283 14.06 15.87 1.79
C VAL A 283 14.89 15.83 3.07
N TYR A 284 16.19 15.66 2.92
CA TYR A 284 17.12 15.53 4.04
C TYR A 284 17.39 16.87 4.71
N GLN A 285 17.69 17.90 3.91
CA GLN A 285 17.94 19.26 4.40
C GLN A 285 17.75 20.32 3.32
N ILE A 286 17.47 21.54 3.75
CA ILE A 286 17.58 22.75 2.91
C ILE A 286 18.97 23.34 3.09
N LYS A 287 19.72 23.48 1.98
CA LYS A 287 21.03 24.12 1.98
C LYS A 287 20.92 25.63 1.87
N SER A 288 20.07 26.12 0.98
CA SER A 288 19.80 27.55 0.87
C SER A 288 18.45 27.86 0.22
N ILE A 289 17.88 29.01 0.57
CA ILE A 289 16.75 29.64 -0.10
C ILE A 289 17.21 31.04 -0.49
N ARG A 290 17.32 31.27 -1.81
CA ARG A 290 17.80 32.53 -2.39
C ARG A 290 16.65 33.32 -2.98
N LEU A 291 16.46 34.55 -2.53
CA LEU A 291 15.51 35.50 -3.10
C LEU A 291 16.17 36.30 -4.23
N GLY A 292 15.58 36.23 -5.41
CA GLY A 292 16.04 36.97 -6.58
C GLY A 292 15.67 38.46 -6.55
N THR A 293 16.34 39.25 -7.39
CA THR A 293 16.15 40.70 -7.51
C THR A 293 15.39 41.03 -8.79
N GLY A 294 14.52 42.04 -8.76
CA GLY A 294 13.85 42.55 -9.97
C GLY A 294 12.93 41.54 -10.66
N GLY A 295 12.31 40.62 -9.90
CA GLY A 295 11.40 39.61 -10.42
C GLY A 295 12.04 38.48 -11.21
N SER A 296 13.37 38.36 -11.16
CA SER A 296 14.14 37.31 -11.83
C SER A 296 14.63 36.25 -10.83
N TYR A 297 14.85 35.02 -11.27
CA TYR A 297 15.46 33.99 -10.44
C TYR A 297 16.95 34.26 -10.17
N PRO A 298 17.47 33.91 -8.99
CA PRO A 298 18.91 33.78 -8.78
C PRO A 298 19.53 32.80 -9.79
N ALA A 299 20.70 33.16 -10.33
CA ALA A 299 21.42 32.33 -11.31
C ALA A 299 22.25 31.18 -10.67
N SER A 300 22.50 31.25 -9.36
CA SER A 300 23.27 30.28 -8.57
C SER A 300 22.81 30.29 -7.10
N ASN A 301 23.30 29.33 -6.30
CA ASN A 301 23.15 29.30 -4.84
C ASN A 301 23.98 30.36 -4.08
N THR A 302 24.67 31.25 -4.79
CA THR A 302 25.41 32.39 -4.22
C THR A 302 24.87 33.74 -4.69
N ALA A 303 23.90 33.74 -5.60
CA ALA A 303 23.25 34.94 -6.11
C ALA A 303 21.98 35.29 -5.32
N GLY A 304 21.59 36.56 -5.36
CA GLY A 304 20.43 37.05 -4.63
C GLY A 304 20.66 37.13 -3.11
N THR A 305 19.57 37.32 -2.36
CA THR A 305 19.62 37.43 -0.90
C THR A 305 19.37 36.06 -0.27
N ASP A 306 20.20 35.62 0.68
CA ASP A 306 19.92 34.44 1.48
C ASP A 306 18.76 34.73 2.45
N VAL A 307 17.68 33.98 2.31
CA VAL A 307 16.50 34.11 3.19
C VAL A 307 16.20 32.81 3.91
N THR A 308 17.14 31.85 3.93
CA THR A 308 16.93 30.49 4.48
C THR A 308 16.35 30.49 5.89
N THR A 309 16.88 31.35 6.77
CA THR A 309 16.45 31.44 8.18
C THR A 309 15.07 32.06 8.37
N LEU A 310 14.47 32.63 7.31
CA LEU A 310 13.15 33.25 7.33
C LEU A 310 12.04 32.28 6.91
N PHE A 311 12.38 31.01 6.67
CA PHE A 311 11.45 29.95 6.31
C PHE A 311 11.46 28.82 7.33
N LYS A 312 10.29 28.21 7.53
CA LYS A 312 10.15 26.91 8.17
C LYS A 312 10.20 25.81 7.13
N PHE A 313 10.98 24.77 7.41
CA PHE A 313 11.07 23.56 6.59
C PHE A 313 10.24 22.42 7.20
N ASP A 314 9.49 21.71 6.35
CA ASP A 314 8.84 20.43 6.63
C ASP A 314 9.42 19.41 5.63
N ASN A 315 10.03 18.34 6.14
CA ASN A 315 10.71 17.35 5.30
C ASN A 315 9.78 16.38 4.57
N GLY A 316 8.46 16.50 4.76
CA GLY A 316 7.46 15.68 4.09
C GLY A 316 7.21 14.32 4.74
N GLN A 317 7.96 13.93 5.79
CA GLN A 317 7.70 12.66 6.46
C GLN A 317 6.37 12.68 7.23
N ARG A 318 5.56 11.63 7.07
CA ARG A 318 4.28 11.41 7.76
C ARG A 318 4.28 10.03 8.40
N ASP A 319 3.31 9.80 9.28
CA ASP A 319 3.20 8.54 10.02
C ASP A 319 3.10 7.34 9.06
N ASN A 320 2.36 7.52 7.96
CA ASN A 320 2.02 6.45 7.03
C ASN A 320 2.68 6.55 5.65
N LEU A 321 3.46 7.60 5.34
CA LEU A 321 4.10 7.80 4.03
C LEU A 321 5.21 8.85 4.06
N TYR A 322 6.03 8.89 3.02
CA TYR A 322 6.89 10.04 2.69
C TYR A 322 6.17 10.92 1.66
N ASP A 323 5.67 12.08 2.10
CA ASP A 323 5.08 13.12 1.24
C ASP A 323 6.21 14.04 0.74
N HIS A 324 5.86 14.98 -0.14
CA HIS A 324 6.79 16.01 -0.56
C HIS A 324 7.17 16.94 0.60
N GLY A 325 8.44 17.31 0.65
CA GLY A 325 8.91 18.39 1.52
C GLY A 325 8.32 19.74 1.10
N THR A 326 8.17 20.65 2.07
CA THR A 326 7.66 22.00 1.83
C THR A 326 8.44 23.04 2.62
N ILE A 327 8.43 24.28 2.12
CA ILE A 327 8.91 25.46 2.85
C ILE A 327 7.79 26.47 3.05
N THR A 328 7.75 27.13 4.20
CA THR A 328 6.74 28.16 4.50
C THR A 328 7.42 29.42 5.00
N PRO A 329 7.15 30.61 4.43
CA PRO A 329 7.68 31.87 4.94
C PRO A 329 7.17 32.11 6.36
N THR A 330 8.07 32.48 7.27
CA THR A 330 7.73 32.76 8.68
C THR A 330 8.25 34.10 9.17
N GLY A 331 9.36 34.58 8.59
CA GLY A 331 9.99 35.85 8.95
C GLY A 331 10.10 36.84 7.79
N ILE A 332 9.42 36.60 6.66
CA ILE A 332 9.49 37.45 5.47
C ILE A 332 8.10 37.62 4.84
N GLY A 333 7.78 38.85 4.43
CA GLY A 333 6.63 39.15 3.59
C GLY A 333 7.01 39.10 2.12
N LEU A 334 6.59 38.06 1.41
CA LEU A 334 6.86 37.92 -0.02
C LEU A 334 5.89 38.76 -0.86
N SER A 335 6.36 39.23 -2.01
CA SER A 335 5.58 39.88 -3.06
C SER A 335 5.23 38.91 -4.19
N ALA A 336 4.21 39.20 -4.99
CA ALA A 336 3.86 38.37 -6.16
C ALA A 336 5.01 38.31 -7.19
N THR A 337 5.83 39.36 -7.27
CA THR A 337 6.98 39.39 -8.18
C THR A 337 8.17 38.57 -7.68
N ASP A 338 8.16 38.10 -6.42
CA ASP A 338 9.30 37.39 -5.86
C ASP A 338 9.52 36.04 -6.53
N ARG A 339 10.80 35.69 -6.67
CA ARG A 339 11.31 34.46 -7.25
C ARG A 339 12.33 33.86 -6.29
N LEU A 340 12.06 32.64 -5.82
CA LEU A 340 12.97 31.93 -4.92
C LEU A 340 13.66 30.80 -5.69
N LEU A 341 14.94 30.61 -5.41
CA LEU A 341 15.70 29.43 -5.77
C LEU A 341 16.03 28.67 -4.48
N VAL A 342 15.54 27.45 -4.37
CA VAL A 342 15.79 26.55 -3.25
C VAL A 342 16.85 25.54 -3.66
N GLU A 343 17.87 25.37 -2.82
CA GLU A 343 18.84 24.29 -2.90
C GLU A 343 18.62 23.32 -1.74
N LEU A 344 18.47 22.03 -2.02
CA LEU A 344 18.20 20.99 -1.04
C LEU A 344 18.98 19.71 -1.32
N ASP A 345 19.07 18.86 -0.31
CA ASP A 345 19.46 17.46 -0.45
C ASP A 345 18.24 16.58 -0.17
N TYR A 346 18.07 15.48 -0.90
CA TYR A 346 17.03 14.47 -0.62
C TYR A 346 17.55 13.05 -0.83
N PHE A 347 16.81 12.07 -0.32
CA PHE A 347 17.10 10.65 -0.59
C PHE A 347 16.19 10.13 -1.70
N GLU A 348 16.80 9.68 -2.80
CA GLU A 348 16.09 8.97 -3.86
C GLU A 348 16.05 7.47 -3.56
N PRO A 349 14.86 6.86 -3.43
CA PRO A 349 14.78 5.41 -3.26
C PRO A 349 15.11 4.68 -4.56
N ASN A 350 16.08 3.75 -4.50
CA ASN A 350 16.45 2.89 -5.62
C ASN A 350 15.71 1.55 -5.52
N PHE A 351 14.64 1.45 -6.30
CA PHE A 351 13.81 0.24 -6.43
C PHE A 351 14.34 -0.76 -7.47
N THR A 352 15.53 -0.54 -8.01
CA THR A 352 16.19 -1.52 -8.88
C THR A 352 16.44 -2.80 -8.09
N SER A 353 15.70 -3.88 -8.38
CA SER A 353 15.77 -5.20 -7.73
C SER A 353 15.43 -5.26 -6.23
N ARG A 354 15.12 -4.13 -5.58
CA ARG A 354 14.80 -4.02 -4.14
C ARG A 354 13.36 -3.53 -3.94
N ALA A 355 12.67 -4.04 -2.93
CA ALA A 355 11.30 -3.63 -2.62
C ALA A 355 10.90 -4.05 -1.19
N GLY A 356 9.98 -3.30 -0.58
CA GLY A 356 9.43 -3.60 0.74
C GLY A 356 9.63 -2.45 1.71
N TYR A 357 10.85 -2.37 2.23
CA TYR A 357 11.15 -1.52 3.39
C TYR A 357 12.46 -0.77 3.22
N PHE A 358 12.64 0.26 4.05
CA PHE A 358 13.92 0.86 4.37
C PHE A 358 14.38 0.38 5.75
N SER A 359 15.69 0.40 5.99
CA SER A 359 16.30 0.19 7.30
C SER A 359 17.55 1.06 7.42
N ILE A 360 18.35 0.87 8.48
CA ILE A 360 19.67 1.50 8.57
C ILE A 360 20.55 1.21 7.34
N ASP A 361 20.46 0.01 6.77
CA ASP A 361 21.25 -0.42 5.61
C ASP A 361 20.77 0.16 4.28
N SER A 362 19.68 0.93 4.30
CA SER A 362 19.23 1.70 3.16
C SER A 362 20.08 2.94 2.95
N TYR A 363 20.62 3.53 4.02
CA TYR A 363 21.32 4.81 3.93
C TYR A 363 22.74 4.64 3.39
N PRO A 364 23.26 5.60 2.61
CA PRO A 364 24.64 5.59 2.13
C PRO A 364 25.54 6.06 3.28
N ILE A 365 25.74 5.17 4.26
CA ILE A 365 26.56 5.46 5.43
C ILE A 365 28.02 5.19 5.10
N GLU A 366 28.85 6.19 5.32
CA GLU A 366 30.30 6.06 5.36
C GLU A 366 30.77 6.76 6.63
N ASP A 367 31.42 6.02 7.53
CA ASP A 367 31.92 6.49 8.83
C ASP A 367 33.46 6.60 8.86
N ASP A 368 34.15 6.15 7.80
CA ASP A 368 35.58 6.40 7.60
C ASP A 368 35.78 7.84 7.09
N ASP A 369 36.62 8.62 7.78
CA ASP A 369 36.93 10.00 7.41
C ASP A 369 37.63 10.14 6.06
N THR A 370 38.38 9.12 5.65
CA THR A 370 39.15 9.13 4.39
C THR A 370 38.31 8.79 3.17
N MET A 371 37.21 8.06 3.36
CA MET A 371 36.30 7.63 2.28
C MET A 371 35.07 8.51 2.14
N TYR A 372 34.74 9.28 3.18
CA TYR A 372 33.53 10.08 3.23
C TYR A 372 33.43 11.15 2.14
N SER A 373 32.31 11.15 1.43
CA SER A 373 31.93 12.19 0.50
C SER A 373 30.59 12.79 0.87
N SER A 374 30.57 14.05 1.33
CA SER A 374 29.32 14.74 1.66
C SER A 374 28.36 14.90 0.47
N ALA A 375 28.80 14.64 -0.76
CA ALA A 375 27.97 14.66 -1.96
C ALA A 375 27.05 13.44 -2.09
N VAL A 376 27.47 12.28 -1.57
CA VAL A 376 26.76 11.00 -1.76
C VAL A 376 26.51 10.25 -0.45
N ASP A 377 27.23 10.59 0.63
CA ASP A 377 27.20 9.88 1.90
C ASP A 377 26.60 10.70 3.03
N ILE A 378 26.17 9.99 4.06
CA ILE A 378 25.91 10.49 5.41
C ILE A 378 26.72 9.68 6.42
N ARG A 379 26.82 10.19 7.65
CA ARG A 379 27.36 9.44 8.78
C ARG A 379 26.25 8.74 9.53
N THR A 380 26.56 7.70 10.31
CA THR A 380 25.57 6.98 11.12
C THR A 380 24.76 7.90 12.05
N GLU A 381 25.39 8.89 12.68
CA GLU A 381 24.74 9.87 13.57
C GLU A 381 23.80 10.84 12.83
N ASN A 382 23.93 10.93 11.50
CA ASN A 382 23.14 11.82 10.65
C ASN A 382 21.90 11.13 10.06
N VAL A 383 21.64 9.87 10.41
CA VAL A 383 20.37 9.21 10.09
C VAL A 383 19.23 9.90 10.85
N SER A 384 18.22 10.34 10.11
CA SER A 384 17.16 11.20 10.63
C SER A 384 16.37 10.56 11.79
N ILE A 385 16.05 11.39 12.78
CA ILE A 385 15.01 11.11 13.77
C ILE A 385 13.69 11.63 13.22
N TYR A 386 12.75 10.73 12.94
CA TYR A 386 11.42 11.10 12.50
C TYR A 386 10.56 11.52 13.70
N LYS A 387 9.91 12.68 13.62
CA LYS A 387 8.95 13.13 14.62
C LYS A 387 7.55 13.13 14.03
N SER A 388 6.63 12.38 14.64
CA SER A 388 5.24 12.34 14.20
C SER A 388 4.60 13.73 14.34
N PRO A 389 4.05 14.33 13.27
CA PRO A 389 3.32 15.58 13.37
C PRO A 389 1.96 15.41 14.07
N ILE A 390 1.49 14.17 14.25
CA ILE A 390 0.19 13.86 14.87
C ILE A 390 0.33 13.79 16.40
N ASN A 391 1.31 13.04 16.90
CA ASN A 391 1.44 12.76 18.33
C ASN A 391 2.75 13.25 18.96
N GLY A 392 3.67 13.81 18.16
CA GLY A 392 4.94 14.36 18.63
C GLY A 392 5.99 13.33 19.06
N LYS A 393 5.71 12.01 18.95
CA LYS A 393 6.67 10.95 19.25
C LYS A 393 7.81 10.95 18.24
N GLU A 394 8.99 10.60 18.73
CA GLU A 394 10.21 10.55 17.94
C GLU A 394 10.62 9.09 17.69
N TYR A 395 11.06 8.82 16.47
CA TYR A 395 11.42 7.51 15.95
C TYR A 395 12.80 7.64 15.31
N ASN A 396 13.83 7.10 15.95
CA ASN A 396 15.14 7.09 15.35
C ASN A 396 15.17 6.04 14.24
N LEU A 397 15.13 6.48 12.97
CA LEU A 397 14.86 5.59 11.82
C LEU A 397 15.90 4.47 11.66
N ARG A 398 17.09 4.60 12.25
CA ARG A 398 18.07 3.51 12.33
C ARG A 398 17.54 2.25 13.04
N ASN A 399 16.62 2.41 14.00
CA ASN A 399 16.11 1.32 14.84
C ASN A 399 14.78 0.73 14.34
N TYR A 400 14.36 1.07 13.12
CA TYR A 400 13.06 0.66 12.58
C TYR A 400 13.20 0.08 11.18
N LEU A 401 12.37 -0.91 10.87
CA LEU A 401 12.02 -1.28 9.50
C LEU A 401 10.89 -0.36 9.03
N ASP A 402 11.14 0.41 7.98
CA ASP A 402 10.24 1.44 7.49
C ASP A 402 9.59 1.04 6.16
N PHE A 403 8.32 0.67 6.21
CA PHE A 403 7.51 0.27 5.05
C PHE A 403 6.64 1.41 4.52
N ARG A 404 6.86 2.65 4.97
CA ARG A 404 6.10 3.80 4.49
C ARG A 404 6.36 3.99 2.99
N PRO A 405 5.30 4.04 2.15
CA PRO A 405 5.47 4.30 0.73
C PRO A 405 5.96 5.74 0.49
N VAL A 406 6.70 5.92 -0.60
CA VAL A 406 7.28 7.20 -1.00
C VAL A 406 6.48 7.79 -2.15
N LYS A 407 6.17 9.09 -2.12
CA LYS A 407 5.49 9.73 -3.24
C LYS A 407 6.41 9.96 -4.42
N THR A 408 5.85 9.84 -5.61
CA THR A 408 6.54 10.12 -6.87
C THR A 408 6.90 11.59 -6.94
N ASN A 409 8.20 11.87 -7.00
CA ASN A 409 8.73 13.23 -7.18
C ASN A 409 8.13 13.88 -8.43
N SER A 410 7.75 15.15 -8.30
CA SER A 410 7.25 15.98 -9.41
C SER A 410 8.27 17.02 -9.88
N ALA A 411 9.31 17.27 -9.08
CA ALA A 411 10.47 18.06 -9.49
C ALA A 411 11.49 17.19 -10.24
N THR A 412 12.13 17.79 -11.24
CA THR A 412 13.27 17.20 -11.94
C THR A 412 14.47 17.18 -11.01
N ASP A 413 15.28 16.10 -11.05
CA ASP A 413 16.54 15.97 -10.30
C ASP A 413 17.64 16.94 -10.83
N ALA A 414 17.39 18.25 -10.70
CA ALA A 414 18.16 19.30 -11.35
C ALA A 414 19.39 19.70 -10.52
N THR A 415 20.57 19.56 -11.11
CA THR A 415 21.86 19.99 -10.53
C THR A 415 22.23 21.44 -10.84
N THR A 416 21.40 22.15 -11.61
CA THR A 416 21.59 23.56 -11.94
C THR A 416 20.28 24.35 -11.81
N PRO A 417 20.32 25.65 -11.49
CA PRO A 417 19.11 26.48 -11.41
C PRO A 417 18.32 26.59 -12.73
N GLY A 418 19.02 26.51 -13.87
CA GLY A 418 18.42 26.61 -15.20
C GLY A 418 17.44 25.47 -15.48
N THR A 419 17.78 24.25 -15.07
CA THR A 419 16.97 23.04 -15.30
C THR A 419 15.99 22.71 -14.18
N ALA A 420 16.01 23.48 -13.09
CA ALA A 420 15.11 23.31 -11.96
C ALA A 420 13.63 23.46 -12.36
N THR A 421 12.78 22.62 -11.79
CA THR A 421 11.32 22.74 -11.91
C THR A 421 10.83 24.00 -11.20
N GLU A 422 10.00 24.79 -11.89
CA GLU A 422 9.27 25.91 -11.28
C GLU A 422 7.94 25.43 -10.71
N ASN A 423 7.65 25.80 -9.46
CA ASN A 423 6.42 25.48 -8.73
C ASN A 423 5.98 24.01 -8.89
N PRO A 424 6.79 23.04 -8.41
CA PRO A 424 6.43 21.63 -8.50
C PRO A 424 5.02 21.37 -7.95
N THR A 425 4.28 20.50 -8.63
CA THR A 425 2.93 20.14 -8.21
C THR A 425 2.97 19.05 -7.14
N LYS A 426 2.00 19.05 -6.23
CA LYS A 426 1.84 17.96 -5.28
C LYS A 426 1.54 16.66 -6.01
N SER A 427 2.22 15.58 -5.63
CA SER A 427 1.96 14.24 -6.16
C SER A 427 0.92 13.48 -5.32
N PHE A 428 0.17 12.62 -5.99
CA PHE A 428 -0.73 11.63 -5.38
C PHE A 428 -0.36 10.19 -5.77
N ALA A 429 0.67 10.03 -6.60
CA ALA A 429 1.21 8.74 -6.99
C ALA A 429 2.35 8.33 -6.04
N TYR A 430 2.56 7.02 -5.94
CA TYR A 430 3.64 6.45 -5.14
C TYR A 430 4.72 5.87 -6.04
N GLN A 431 5.98 6.04 -5.65
CA GLN A 431 7.11 5.31 -6.21
C GLN A 431 7.02 3.86 -5.73
N ASN A 432 7.23 2.94 -6.65
CA ASN A 432 7.31 1.52 -6.36
C ASN A 432 8.19 0.82 -7.41
N SER A 433 8.62 -0.40 -7.12
CA SER A 433 9.20 -1.26 -8.15
C SER A 433 8.12 -1.74 -9.13
N THR A 434 8.55 -2.32 -10.26
CA THR A 434 7.72 -2.81 -11.40
C THR A 434 6.49 -3.67 -11.03
N ASN A 435 6.37 -4.11 -9.77
CA ASN A 435 5.34 -5.01 -9.28
C ASN A 435 4.58 -4.45 -8.04
N GLY A 436 4.62 -3.14 -7.79
CA GLY A 436 3.78 -2.46 -6.79
C GLY A 436 4.39 -2.23 -5.41
N LEU A 437 3.58 -1.81 -4.45
CA LEU A 437 4.01 -1.61 -3.06
C LEU A 437 3.98 -2.94 -2.29
N ARG A 438 4.92 -3.12 -1.35
CA ARG A 438 5.09 -4.32 -0.53
C ARG A 438 4.86 -3.98 0.94
N ILE A 439 3.63 -3.56 1.25
CA ILE A 439 3.25 -3.20 2.62
C ILE A 439 2.95 -4.47 3.41
N PRO A 440 3.48 -4.65 4.63
CA PRO A 440 3.26 -5.84 5.42
C PRO A 440 1.78 -6.10 5.64
N ALA A 441 1.37 -7.35 5.47
CA ALA A 441 0.01 -7.76 5.73
C ALA A 441 -0.27 -7.65 7.24
N SER A 442 -1.45 -7.15 7.61
CA SER A 442 -1.88 -7.05 9.00
C SER A 442 -1.83 -8.41 9.69
N SER A 443 -1.40 -8.43 10.96
CA SER A 443 -1.25 -9.64 11.78
C SER A 443 -0.33 -10.72 11.15
N SER A 444 0.62 -10.31 10.31
CA SER A 444 1.65 -11.20 9.78
C SER A 444 2.98 -11.01 10.49
N GLN A 445 3.83 -12.02 10.44
CA GLN A 445 5.16 -11.98 11.04
C GLN A 445 6.17 -11.34 10.06
N ILE A 446 7.07 -10.53 10.60
CA ILE A 446 8.31 -10.13 9.94
C ILE A 446 9.44 -10.85 10.69
N THR A 447 10.26 -11.59 9.96
CA THR A 447 11.42 -12.31 10.50
C THR A 447 12.68 -11.70 9.92
N TYR A 448 13.66 -11.38 10.74
CA TYR A 448 14.96 -10.80 10.33
C TYR A 448 15.99 -11.11 11.41
N ASP A 449 17.26 -11.00 11.02
CA ASP A 449 18.40 -10.96 11.93
C ASP A 449 18.91 -9.52 12.01
N TYR A 450 19.53 -9.14 13.12
CA TYR A 450 20.12 -7.81 13.26
C TYR A 450 21.36 -7.83 14.13
N THR A 451 22.23 -6.84 13.93
CA THR A 451 23.40 -6.54 14.75
C THR A 451 23.24 -5.15 15.35
N THR A 452 23.60 -5.00 16.62
CA THR A 452 23.59 -3.72 17.34
C THR A 452 25.00 -3.28 17.74
N TYR A 453 25.20 -1.99 17.92
CA TYR A 453 26.39 -1.49 18.60
C TYR A 453 26.27 -1.73 20.10
N MET A 454 27.30 -2.33 20.71
CA MET A 454 27.36 -2.40 22.17
C MET A 454 27.79 -1.06 22.75
N GLY A 455 27.21 -0.71 23.89
CA GLY A 455 27.63 0.48 24.63
C GLY A 455 29.10 0.39 25.04
N ARG A 456 29.85 1.47 24.78
CA ARG A 456 31.24 1.63 25.20
C ARG A 456 31.32 2.72 26.29
N LYS A 457 32.13 2.50 27.32
CA LYS A 457 32.36 3.47 28.40
C LYS A 457 33.81 3.92 28.37
N ASP A 458 34.03 5.16 27.96
CA ASP A 458 35.35 5.79 28.01
C ASP A 458 35.47 6.72 29.21
N LEU A 459 36.67 6.81 29.79
CA LEU A 459 36.96 7.72 30.91
C LEU A 459 37.87 8.85 30.42
N LEU A 460 37.37 10.09 30.47
CA LEU A 460 38.17 11.29 30.23
C LEU A 460 38.83 11.71 31.55
N VAL A 461 40.16 11.67 31.59
CA VAL A 461 40.97 12.03 32.76
C VAL A 461 41.75 13.31 32.45
N VAL A 462 41.82 14.21 33.43
CA VAL A 462 42.75 15.35 33.45
C VAL A 462 43.88 15.03 34.40
N ASP A 463 45.11 15.06 33.89
CA ASP A 463 46.29 14.93 34.72
C ASP A 463 46.64 16.25 35.43
N LYS A 464 47.57 16.18 36.39
CA LYS A 464 48.09 17.36 37.11
C LYS A 464 48.76 18.41 36.21
N ASP A 465 49.12 18.04 34.98
CA ASP A 465 49.74 18.91 33.98
C ASP A 465 48.68 19.52 33.02
N LYS A 466 47.38 19.34 33.32
CA LYS A 466 46.23 19.79 32.51
C LYS A 466 46.14 19.13 31.14
N ARG A 467 46.72 17.94 30.97
CA ARG A 467 46.53 17.15 29.75
C ARG A 467 45.27 16.30 29.89
N PHE A 468 44.49 16.29 28.82
CA PHE A 468 43.35 15.40 28.68
C PHE A 468 43.81 14.06 28.14
N GLN A 469 43.45 12.97 28.82
CA GLN A 469 43.66 11.61 28.35
C GLN A 469 42.32 10.88 28.31
N VAL A 470 42.07 10.16 27.21
CA VAL A 470 40.92 9.26 27.10
C VAL A 470 41.39 7.84 27.37
N ILE A 471 40.83 7.20 28.39
CA ILE A 471 40.99 5.77 28.66
C ILE A 471 39.81 5.07 28.00
N THR A 472 40.10 4.28 26.96
CA THR A 472 39.09 3.58 26.17
C THR A 472 38.69 2.27 26.85
N GLY A 473 37.40 2.05 27.05
CA GLY A 473 36.85 0.85 27.70
C GLY A 473 36.31 -0.22 26.76
#